data_AF-A0A6A5BAN4-F1
#
_entry.id   AF-A0A6A5BAN4-F1
#
_cell.length_a   1.000
_cell.length_b   1.000
_cell.length_c   1.000
_cell.angle_alpha   90.00
_cell.angle_beta   90.00
_cell.angle_gamma   90.00
#
_symmetry.space_group_name_H-M   'P 1'
#
loop_
_entity.id
_entity.type
_entity.pdbx_description
1 polymer ?
#
loop_
_entity_poly.entity_id
_entity_poly.type
_entity_poly.pdbx_seq_one_letter_code
_entity_poly.pdbx_strand_id
1 'polypeptide(L)'
;MIRDAYEELGMQIFFLMNIFKDAEREQLRILSRNTFLEEHKTLKVTNFLNLHQDLLSIFSEHTGSIEVLRNNNIETVYFPIPRICENLMDKARHDYVHSLPIMTPEEKVRQLYNDTFSRFYVEMQHYESMRKKKSLFGMKDKIEEIVNLDVISHHRSSHSSELATRDTSSYFSLLDENSSLIPSINDIRRYLAPKSKRKKLSSFIFCVVINIILLGTYKRLYSVDTMSGIPVPGYSNFDVLNAPKYPSPRTLAGDIVLTIVGAIQLIITATLSVTYVKYFVTLEVKKRFKLKKRETWDSIPRNRHFYWKFFLYILRDTQLWFFVIYFMLSMMGLLISPLVYSIQLFEIVFRFKSLTDVLNAVISNGKKLFFAGMLLLIAMFFFGLLYFTWYSYDFITTTTNLNTCDTVLACFVTTFDYGFRTAASWENIYAPDPGVGRAILDLSFTLIVIVFLTNVVFGTILDSFQQLRKAREERKKEITEKCFVCALEKSKFDTKANEGITFEKHIKEEHYLWNYVYFLIYLYEKPETEYTGTESYIFQKCEDNDDVTSFFPIFRSKTIEESEENHHLSASQQAPFKENH
;
A
#
# COMPACT_ATOMS: atom_id res chain seq x y z
N MET A 1 -25.36 21.32 25.06
CA MET A 1 -26.69 20.84 25.49
C MET A 1 -27.79 21.28 24.53
N ILE A 2 -28.22 22.55 24.48
CA ILE A 2 -29.33 22.96 23.59
C ILE A 2 -28.98 22.74 22.11
N ARG A 3 -27.76 23.13 21.69
CA ARG A 3 -27.28 22.92 20.32
C ARG A 3 -27.24 21.44 19.93
N ASP A 4 -26.72 20.60 20.81
CA ASP A 4 -26.60 19.15 20.55
C ASP A 4 -27.98 18.50 20.45
N ALA A 5 -28.97 18.96 21.24
CA ALA A 5 -30.34 18.49 21.16
C ALA A 5 -31.06 18.90 19.85
N TYR A 6 -30.78 20.11 19.33
CA TYR A 6 -31.30 20.53 18.01
C TYR A 6 -30.66 19.75 16.86
N GLU A 7 -29.37 19.44 16.96
CA GLU A 7 -28.64 18.63 15.98
C GLU A 7 -29.18 17.20 15.95
N GLU A 8 -29.41 16.60 17.12
CA GLU A 8 -30.00 15.27 17.26
C GLU A 8 -31.45 15.21 16.76
N LEU A 9 -32.28 16.20 17.11
CA LEU A 9 -33.65 16.30 16.60
C LEU A 9 -33.68 16.49 15.07
N GLY A 10 -32.80 17.34 14.55
CA GLY A 10 -32.67 17.58 13.10
C GLY A 10 -32.29 16.31 12.35
N MET A 11 -31.36 15.51 12.90
CA MET A 11 -30.97 14.22 12.35
C MET A 11 -32.12 13.19 12.38
N GLN A 12 -32.87 13.11 13.47
CA GLN A 12 -34.03 12.22 13.57
C GLN A 12 -35.11 12.57 12.55
N ILE A 13 -35.40 13.87 12.38
CA ILE A 13 -36.32 14.35 11.35
C ILE A 13 -35.79 13.96 9.96
N PHE A 14 -34.51 14.19 9.69
CA PHE A 14 -33.89 13.84 8.41
C PHE A 14 -33.99 12.33 8.08
N PHE A 15 -33.74 11.46 9.06
CA PHE A 15 -33.91 10.01 8.90
C PHE A 15 -35.36 9.66 8.58
N LEU A 16 -36.29 10.19 9.35
CA LEU A 16 -37.71 9.95 9.16
C LEU A 16 -38.17 10.40 7.76
N MET A 17 -37.69 11.55 7.29
CA MET A 17 -38.02 12.04 5.94
C MET A 17 -37.46 11.14 4.83
N ASN A 18 -36.25 10.60 4.98
CA ASN A 18 -35.70 9.66 3.99
C ASN A 18 -36.42 8.31 4.01
N ILE A 19 -36.79 7.81 5.19
CA ILE A 19 -37.63 6.61 5.31
C ILE A 19 -38.98 6.84 4.63
N PHE A 20 -39.61 8.01 4.84
CA PHE A 20 -40.86 8.34 4.17
C PHE A 20 -40.70 8.54 2.66
N LYS A 21 -39.58 9.10 2.19
CA LYS A 21 -39.27 9.18 0.76
C LYS A 21 -39.21 7.80 0.12
N ASP A 22 -38.52 6.86 0.76
CA ASP A 22 -38.39 5.49 0.28
C ASP A 22 -39.73 4.74 0.36
N ALA A 23 -40.49 4.93 1.43
CA ALA A 23 -41.83 4.35 1.57
C ALA A 23 -42.85 4.95 0.59
N GLU A 24 -42.75 6.24 0.28
CA GLU A 24 -43.59 6.92 -0.72
C GLU A 24 -43.34 6.36 -2.11
N ARG A 25 -42.07 6.10 -2.46
CA ARG A 25 -41.67 5.41 -3.70
C ARG A 25 -42.21 3.98 -3.76
N GLU A 26 -42.11 3.24 -2.66
CA GLU A 26 -42.64 1.87 -2.57
C GLU A 26 -44.18 1.84 -2.64
N GLN A 27 -44.88 2.78 -2.01
CA GLN A 27 -46.33 2.86 -2.13
C GLN A 27 -46.79 3.24 -3.53
N LEU A 28 -46.09 4.17 -4.19
CA LEU A 28 -46.38 4.51 -5.58
C LEU A 28 -46.19 3.33 -6.52
N ARG A 29 -45.21 2.48 -6.25
CA ARG A 29 -45.01 1.20 -6.94
C ARG A 29 -46.18 0.22 -6.72
N ILE A 30 -46.67 0.08 -5.48
CA ILE A 30 -47.84 -0.77 -5.20
C ILE A 30 -49.11 -0.22 -5.89
N LEU A 31 -49.24 1.10 -5.96
CA LEU A 31 -50.38 1.76 -6.62
C LEU A 31 -50.29 1.67 -8.16
N SER A 32 -49.11 1.86 -8.75
CA SER A 32 -48.89 1.70 -10.20
C SER A 32 -49.10 0.25 -10.67
N ARG A 33 -48.99 -0.74 -9.77
CA ARG A 33 -49.39 -2.14 -10.00
C ARG A 33 -50.89 -2.31 -10.29
N ASN A 34 -51.72 -1.38 -9.81
CA ASN A 34 -53.19 -1.49 -9.85
C ASN A 34 -53.88 -0.43 -10.71
N THR A 35 -53.27 0.73 -10.98
CA THR A 35 -53.83 1.80 -11.82
C THR A 35 -52.74 2.62 -12.53
N PHE A 36 -53.02 3.02 -13.78
CA PHE A 36 -52.15 3.91 -14.58
C PHE A 36 -52.23 5.35 -14.03
N LEU A 37 -51.33 5.72 -13.13
CA LEU A 37 -51.25 7.05 -12.52
C LEU A 37 -50.01 7.81 -13.02
N GLU A 38 -50.17 9.10 -13.34
CA GLU A 38 -49.07 10.00 -13.71
C GLU A 38 -48.10 10.20 -12.52
N GLU A 39 -46.85 9.74 -12.65
CA GLU A 39 -45.80 9.72 -11.60
C GLU A 39 -45.48 11.10 -10.97
N HIS A 40 -45.68 12.20 -11.70
CA HIS A 40 -45.15 13.51 -11.30
C HIS A 40 -46.01 14.29 -10.28
N LYS A 41 -47.24 13.87 -9.97
CA LYS A 41 -48.16 14.61 -9.07
C LYS A 41 -48.27 14.06 -7.65
N THR A 42 -47.65 12.92 -7.35
CA THR A 42 -47.92 12.14 -6.13
C THR A 42 -46.77 12.08 -5.12
N LEU A 43 -45.56 12.50 -5.50
CA LEU A 43 -44.34 12.45 -4.65
C LEU A 43 -44.17 13.74 -3.81
N LYS A 44 -44.97 13.88 -2.74
CA LYS A 44 -44.95 15.08 -1.87
C LYS A 44 -43.67 15.17 -1.04
N VAL A 45 -43.22 14.05 -0.47
CA VAL A 45 -42.03 14.02 0.40
C VAL A 45 -40.77 14.20 -0.43
N THR A 46 -40.70 13.55 -1.58
CA THR A 46 -39.56 13.71 -2.51
C THR A 46 -39.44 15.15 -3.01
N ASN A 47 -40.55 15.77 -3.40
CA ASN A 47 -40.55 17.18 -3.83
C ASN A 47 -40.16 18.14 -2.72
N PHE A 48 -40.59 17.88 -1.47
CA PHE A 48 -40.18 18.67 -0.31
C PHE A 48 -38.67 18.55 -0.05
N LEU A 49 -38.11 17.35 -0.11
CA LEU A 49 -36.68 17.14 0.08
C LEU A 49 -35.85 17.82 -1.02
N ASN A 50 -36.30 17.77 -2.27
CA ASN A 50 -35.62 18.46 -3.36
C ASN A 50 -35.66 19.99 -3.20
N LEU A 51 -36.74 20.54 -2.63
CA LEU A 51 -36.88 21.99 -2.39
C LEU A 51 -35.94 22.50 -1.28
N HIS A 52 -35.62 21.65 -0.30
CA HIS A 52 -34.79 22.01 0.86
C HIS A 52 -33.39 21.40 0.84
N GLN A 53 -32.87 21.09 -0.36
CA GLN A 53 -31.62 20.36 -0.53
C GLN A 53 -30.41 21.03 0.14
N ASP A 54 -30.37 22.36 0.19
CA ASP A 54 -29.30 23.12 0.86
C ASP A 54 -29.25 22.87 2.38
N LEU A 55 -30.40 22.83 3.06
CA LEU A 55 -30.50 22.52 4.49
C LEU A 55 -30.19 21.05 4.79
N LEU A 56 -30.61 20.18 3.87
CA LEU A 56 -30.45 18.73 3.97
C LEU A 56 -29.01 18.28 3.70
N SER A 57 -28.24 19.08 2.94
CA SER A 57 -26.84 18.80 2.66
C SER A 57 -25.99 18.64 3.94
N ILE A 58 -26.25 19.49 4.95
CA ILE A 58 -25.57 19.48 6.26
C ILE A 58 -25.77 18.14 6.98
N PHE A 59 -27.01 17.64 6.98
CA PHE A 59 -27.33 16.36 7.59
C PHE A 59 -26.84 15.20 6.74
N SER A 60 -26.92 15.30 5.41
CA SER A 60 -26.51 14.24 4.49
C SER A 60 -25.05 13.84 4.65
N GLU A 61 -24.15 14.77 4.98
CA GLU A 61 -22.73 14.50 5.23
C GLU A 61 -22.47 13.64 6.47
N HIS A 62 -23.36 13.73 7.46
CA HIS A 62 -23.25 13.03 8.76
C HIS A 62 -24.14 11.79 8.83
N THR A 63 -24.79 11.43 7.72
CA THR A 63 -25.72 10.29 7.66
C THR A 63 -25.19 9.25 6.70
N GLY A 64 -25.11 8.02 7.18
CA GLY A 64 -24.80 6.85 6.36
C GLY A 64 -26.06 6.08 6.01
N SER A 65 -26.04 5.44 4.85
CA SER A 65 -27.03 4.45 4.41
C SER A 65 -26.33 3.15 4.04
N ILE A 66 -26.97 2.03 4.37
CA ILE A 66 -26.58 0.69 3.92
C ILE A 66 -27.82 -0.13 3.54
N GLU A 67 -27.64 -1.13 2.69
CA GLU A 67 -28.64 -2.16 2.41
C GLU A 67 -28.32 -3.42 3.19
N VAL A 68 -29.32 -4.02 3.82
CA VAL A 68 -29.15 -5.24 4.62
C VAL A 68 -30.20 -6.28 4.25
N LEU A 69 -29.80 -7.55 4.28
CA LEU A 69 -30.67 -8.68 4.02
C LEU A 69 -31.26 -9.20 5.32
N ARG A 70 -32.58 -9.05 5.48
CA ARG A 70 -33.35 -9.52 6.63
C ARG A 70 -34.56 -10.32 6.15
N ASN A 71 -34.70 -11.56 6.62
CA ASN A 71 -35.80 -12.45 6.21
C ASN A 71 -36.00 -12.55 4.69
N ASN A 72 -34.91 -12.59 3.94
CA ASN A 72 -34.88 -12.62 2.46
C ASN A 72 -35.41 -11.34 1.76
N ASN A 73 -35.60 -10.24 2.49
CA ASN A 73 -35.91 -8.93 1.93
C ASN A 73 -34.75 -7.96 2.17
N ILE A 74 -34.59 -7.00 1.24
CA ILE A 74 -33.57 -5.95 1.36
C ILE A 74 -34.21 -4.75 2.07
N GLU A 75 -33.63 -4.37 3.20
CA GLU A 75 -34.03 -3.18 3.97
C GLU A 75 -32.92 -2.12 3.88
N THR A 76 -33.29 -0.85 3.72
CA THR A 76 -32.36 0.27 3.80
C THR A 76 -32.27 0.75 5.24
N VAL A 77 -31.06 0.80 5.81
CA VAL A 77 -30.82 1.29 7.17
C VAL A 77 -30.08 2.61 7.10
N TYR A 78 -30.67 3.64 7.70
CA TYR A 78 -30.07 4.95 7.89
C TYR A 78 -29.51 5.07 9.30
N PHE A 79 -28.31 5.63 9.44
CA PHE A 79 -27.64 5.79 10.73
C PHE A 79 -26.76 7.04 10.78
N PRO A 80 -26.53 7.62 11.97
CA PRO A 80 -25.59 8.72 12.14
C PRO A 80 -24.15 8.20 12.09
N ILE A 81 -23.29 8.84 11.31
CA ILE A 81 -21.87 8.47 11.22
C ILE A 81 -21.17 8.89 12.53
N PRO A 82 -20.55 7.96 13.28
CA PRO A 82 -19.84 8.31 14.51
C PRO A 82 -18.68 9.26 14.25
N ARG A 83 -18.46 10.24 15.14
CA ARG A 83 -17.35 11.22 15.02
C ARG A 83 -15.97 10.57 14.95
N ILE A 84 -15.80 9.38 15.53
CA ILE A 84 -14.53 8.63 15.46
C ILE A 84 -14.17 8.24 14.02
N CYS A 85 -15.17 8.00 13.16
CA CYS A 85 -15.01 7.58 11.77
C CYS A 85 -14.38 8.67 10.89
N GLU A 86 -14.52 9.96 11.25
CA GLU A 86 -13.83 11.07 10.57
C GLU A 86 -12.30 10.93 10.61
N ASN A 87 -11.76 10.19 11.59
CA ASN A 87 -10.32 9.98 11.72
C ASN A 87 -9.77 8.92 10.76
N LEU A 88 -10.61 8.27 9.95
CA LEU A 88 -10.16 7.29 8.96
C LEU A 88 -9.52 7.97 7.75
N MET A 89 -8.25 7.69 7.51
CA MET A 89 -7.51 8.30 6.40
C MET A 89 -7.97 7.80 5.02
N ASP A 90 -8.14 8.72 4.07
CA ASP A 90 -8.39 8.42 2.64
C ASP A 90 -7.36 7.44 2.06
N LYS A 91 -6.10 7.59 2.47
CA LYS A 91 -5.03 6.68 2.05
C LYS A 91 -5.26 5.27 2.58
N ALA A 92 -5.69 5.11 3.84
CA ALA A 92 -6.00 3.80 4.41
C ALA A 92 -7.18 3.16 3.66
N ARG A 93 -8.17 3.99 3.28
CA ARG A 93 -9.32 3.56 2.47
C ARG A 93 -8.90 3.05 1.10
N HIS A 94 -8.14 3.85 0.36
CA HIS A 94 -7.61 3.50 -0.94
C HIS A 94 -6.70 2.26 -0.89
N ASP A 95 -5.72 2.26 0.02
CA ASP A 95 -4.76 1.16 0.16
C ASP A 95 -5.45 -0.16 0.50
N TYR A 96 -6.53 -0.14 1.31
CA TYR A 96 -7.29 -1.34 1.65
C TYR A 96 -7.86 -2.02 0.41
N VAL A 97 -8.69 -1.31 -0.37
CA VAL A 97 -9.36 -1.85 -1.56
C VAL A 97 -8.35 -2.39 -2.58
N HIS A 98 -7.24 -1.70 -2.78
CA HIS A 98 -6.21 -2.12 -3.75
C HIS A 98 -5.25 -3.20 -3.24
N SER A 99 -5.23 -3.46 -1.92
CA SER A 99 -4.35 -4.47 -1.28
C SER A 99 -4.97 -5.85 -1.20
N LEU A 100 -6.31 -5.95 -1.28
CA LEU A 100 -7.01 -7.22 -1.11
C LEU A 100 -6.70 -8.19 -2.27
N PRO A 101 -6.50 -9.49 -1.98
CA PRO A 101 -6.44 -10.51 -3.02
C PRO A 101 -7.82 -10.70 -3.65
N ILE A 102 -7.85 -11.32 -4.83
CA ILE A 102 -9.11 -11.76 -5.45
C ILE A 102 -9.63 -12.92 -4.60
N MET A 103 -10.86 -12.82 -4.13
CA MET A 103 -11.49 -13.76 -3.22
C MET A 103 -13.00 -13.82 -3.48
N THR A 104 -13.69 -14.78 -2.86
CA THR A 104 -15.14 -14.91 -2.97
C THR A 104 -15.86 -13.73 -2.30
N PRO A 105 -17.07 -13.35 -2.74
CA PRO A 105 -17.82 -12.24 -2.14
C PRO A 105 -18.01 -12.37 -0.62
N GLU A 106 -18.31 -13.58 -0.15
CA GLU A 106 -18.49 -13.90 1.27
C GLU A 106 -17.19 -13.68 2.06
N GLU A 107 -16.05 -14.08 1.49
CA GLU A 107 -14.74 -13.88 2.11
C GLU A 107 -14.35 -12.39 2.15
N LYS A 108 -14.72 -11.59 1.14
CA LYS A 108 -14.49 -10.13 1.13
C LYS A 108 -15.19 -9.44 2.29
N VAL A 109 -16.48 -9.70 2.47
CA VAL A 109 -17.27 -9.04 3.52
C VAL A 109 -16.90 -9.56 4.91
N ARG A 110 -16.56 -10.85 5.03
CA ARG A 110 -16.02 -11.41 6.29
C ARG A 110 -14.67 -10.78 6.64
N GLN A 111 -13.79 -10.60 5.67
CA GLN A 111 -12.52 -9.90 5.89
C GLN A 111 -12.75 -8.43 6.27
N LEU A 112 -13.67 -7.73 5.59
CA LEU A 112 -14.07 -6.36 5.92
C LEU A 112 -14.52 -6.23 7.38
N TYR A 113 -15.37 -7.15 7.85
CA TYR A 113 -15.81 -7.18 9.24
C TYR A 113 -14.63 -7.34 10.21
N ASN A 114 -13.75 -8.32 9.96
CA ASN A 114 -12.58 -8.57 10.81
C ASN A 114 -11.62 -7.37 10.84
N ASP A 115 -11.36 -6.76 9.69
CA ASP A 115 -10.46 -5.61 9.56
C ASP A 115 -11.09 -4.32 10.10
N THR A 116 -12.42 -4.23 10.17
CA THR A 116 -13.13 -3.11 10.82
C THR A 116 -12.69 -2.93 12.26
N PHE A 117 -12.76 -3.97 13.07
CA PHE A 117 -12.41 -3.87 14.50
C PHE A 117 -10.91 -3.99 14.74
N SER A 118 -10.22 -4.89 14.04
CA SER A 118 -8.79 -5.14 14.29
C SER A 118 -7.86 -4.07 13.71
N ARG A 119 -8.27 -3.40 12.62
CA ARG A 119 -7.44 -2.43 11.90
C ARG A 119 -8.02 -1.02 11.93
N PHE A 120 -9.23 -0.82 11.41
CA PHE A 120 -9.77 0.53 11.20
C PHE A 120 -10.14 1.22 12.51
N TYR A 121 -10.89 0.55 13.38
CA TYR A 121 -11.29 1.10 14.67
C TYR A 121 -10.09 1.46 15.55
N VAL A 122 -9.11 0.54 15.66
CA VAL A 122 -7.85 0.78 16.40
C VAL A 122 -7.07 1.97 15.83
N GLU A 123 -7.04 2.11 14.49
CA GLU A 123 -6.36 3.22 13.83
C GLU A 123 -7.05 4.56 14.10
N MET A 124 -8.38 4.62 13.99
CA MET A 124 -9.17 5.81 14.32
C MET A 124 -8.99 6.23 15.79
N GLN A 125 -9.08 5.27 16.73
CA GLN A 125 -8.85 5.52 18.18
C GLN A 125 -7.44 6.07 18.45
N HIS A 126 -6.43 5.56 17.75
CA HIS A 126 -5.07 6.06 17.89
C HIS A 126 -4.95 7.52 17.43
N TYR A 127 -5.54 7.86 16.29
CA TYR A 127 -5.54 9.23 15.79
C TYR A 127 -6.30 10.18 16.71
N GLU A 128 -7.44 9.75 17.23
CA GLU A 128 -8.21 10.52 18.21
C GLU A 128 -7.39 10.77 19.50
N SER A 129 -6.73 9.74 20.02
CA SER A 129 -5.83 9.85 21.19
C SER A 129 -4.67 10.81 20.95
N MET A 130 -4.11 10.80 19.75
CA MET A 130 -3.04 11.73 19.34
C MET A 130 -3.55 13.17 19.25
N ARG A 131 -4.78 13.38 18.76
CA ARG A 131 -5.45 14.69 18.72
C ARG A 131 -5.65 15.26 20.13
N LYS A 132 -6.17 14.44 21.06
CA LYS A 132 -6.37 14.83 22.47
C LYS A 132 -5.06 15.21 23.16
N LYS A 133 -3.99 14.42 22.97
CA LYS A 133 -2.65 14.73 23.55
C LYS A 133 -2.02 16.00 22.97
N LYS A 134 -2.22 16.30 21.69
CA LYS A 134 -1.71 17.56 21.08
C LYS A 134 -2.40 18.80 21.67
N SER A 135 -3.72 18.72 21.91
CA SER A 135 -4.45 19.77 22.62
C SER A 135 -3.91 19.97 24.04
N LEU A 136 -3.53 18.89 24.73
CA LEU A 136 -2.92 18.95 26.07
C LEU A 136 -1.49 19.55 26.07
N PHE A 137 -0.71 19.30 25.03
CA PHE A 137 0.66 19.83 24.85
C PHE A 137 0.70 21.16 24.05
N GLY A 138 -0.45 21.80 23.85
CA GLY A 138 -0.61 23.12 23.22
C GLY A 138 -0.05 24.27 24.07
N MET A 139 1.21 24.18 24.48
CA MET A 139 1.97 25.30 25.07
C MET A 139 2.49 26.28 24.00
N LYS A 140 2.06 26.15 22.74
CA LYS A 140 2.45 27.05 21.65
C LYS A 140 1.51 28.24 21.52
N ASP A 141 0.21 28.04 21.73
CA ASP A 141 -0.80 29.09 21.59
C ASP A 141 -0.69 30.11 22.75
N LYS A 142 -0.28 29.65 23.95
CA LYS A 142 0.04 30.53 25.09
C LYS A 142 1.32 31.37 24.91
N ILE A 143 2.25 30.95 24.05
CA ILE A 143 3.48 31.72 23.80
C ILE A 143 3.22 32.83 22.77
N GLU A 144 2.33 32.62 21.79
CA GLU A 144 1.90 33.68 20.88
C GLU A 144 1.05 34.76 21.58
N GLU A 145 0.29 34.39 22.61
CA GLU A 145 -0.45 35.36 23.45
C GLU A 145 0.48 36.18 24.38
N ILE A 146 1.62 35.61 24.80
CA ILE A 146 2.64 36.33 25.61
C ILE A 146 3.55 37.21 24.74
N VAL A 147 3.74 36.88 23.46
CA VAL A 147 4.58 37.65 22.53
C VAL A 147 3.85 38.83 21.89
N ASN A 148 2.51 38.82 21.84
CA ASN A 148 1.71 39.91 21.26
C ASN A 148 1.34 41.05 22.23
N LEU A 149 2.08 41.22 23.34
CA LEU A 149 1.94 42.39 24.22
C LEU A 149 2.88 43.55 23.89
N ASP A 150 3.80 43.39 22.93
CA ASP A 150 4.60 44.49 22.41
C ASP A 150 4.45 44.58 20.89
N VAL A 151 3.73 45.61 20.44
CA VAL A 151 3.83 46.34 19.16
C VAL A 151 2.43 46.83 18.75
N ILE A 152 1.94 47.81 19.50
CA ILE A 152 1.08 48.85 18.94
C ILE A 152 2.01 50.01 18.59
N SER A 153 2.28 50.23 17.30
CA SER A 153 2.41 51.58 16.74
C SER A 153 2.66 51.56 15.22
N HIS A 154 1.78 52.26 14.48
CA HIS A 154 2.01 52.89 13.15
C HIS A 154 2.34 51.94 11.97
N HIS A 155 1.67 51.93 10.82
CA HIS A 155 1.25 53.04 9.97
C HIS A 155 0.19 52.61 8.92
N ARG A 156 -0.35 53.60 8.20
CA ARG A 156 -1.61 53.72 7.44
C ARG A 156 -1.43 53.62 5.91
N SER A 157 -2.51 53.25 5.19
CA SER A 157 -2.93 53.59 3.79
C SER A 157 -2.04 53.12 2.61
N SER A 158 -2.48 52.82 1.37
CA SER A 158 -3.69 53.07 0.55
C SER A 158 -3.55 52.41 -0.86
N HIS A 159 -4.67 52.38 -1.63
CA HIS A 159 -4.85 52.20 -3.11
C HIS A 159 -5.03 50.76 -3.65
N SER A 160 -6.22 50.33 -4.12
CA SER A 160 -7.06 50.64 -5.33
C SER A 160 -6.49 50.03 -6.63
N SER A 161 -7.01 48.90 -7.13
CA SER A 161 -8.11 48.73 -8.11
C SER A 161 -7.61 48.50 -9.54
N GLU A 162 -7.90 47.33 -10.14
CA GLU A 162 -8.16 47.20 -11.59
C GLU A 162 -8.75 45.81 -11.96
N LEU A 163 -9.40 45.79 -13.11
CA LEU A 163 -10.53 44.96 -13.54
C LEU A 163 -10.15 44.03 -14.72
N ALA A 164 -10.89 42.91 -14.87
CA ALA A 164 -11.06 42.08 -16.08
C ALA A 164 -9.93 41.06 -16.37
N THR A 165 -10.13 39.84 -16.89
CA THR A 165 -11.23 39.14 -17.58
C THR A 165 -11.16 37.63 -17.33
N ARG A 166 -12.32 36.96 -17.42
CA ARG A 166 -12.52 35.50 -17.38
C ARG A 166 -11.74 34.74 -18.46
N ASP A 167 -11.19 33.59 -18.07
CA ASP A 167 -11.23 32.37 -18.90
C ASP A 167 -11.38 31.12 -18.00
N THR A 168 -12.27 30.24 -18.43
CA THR A 168 -12.85 29.10 -17.73
C THR A 168 -11.97 27.86 -17.82
N SER A 169 -11.35 27.42 -16.71
CA SER A 169 -10.87 26.02 -16.53
C SER A 169 -10.46 25.73 -15.08
N SER A 170 -11.42 25.75 -14.13
CA SER A 170 -11.25 25.15 -12.79
C SER A 170 -12.58 25.20 -12.02
N TYR A 171 -13.29 24.08 -11.90
CA TYR A 171 -14.44 23.96 -10.99
C TYR A 171 -14.24 22.87 -9.94
N PHE A 172 -13.01 22.73 -9.41
CA PHE A 172 -12.73 21.91 -8.21
C PHE A 172 -11.92 22.66 -7.14
N SER A 173 -12.15 23.96 -7.03
CA SER A 173 -11.60 24.78 -5.95
C SER A 173 -12.50 25.98 -5.80
N LEU A 174 -13.42 25.93 -4.83
CA LEU A 174 -14.08 27.06 -4.15
C LEU A 174 -15.36 26.54 -3.46
N LEU A 175 -15.18 25.81 -2.37
CA LEU A 175 -16.12 25.76 -1.24
C LEU A 175 -15.28 25.52 0.02
N ASP A 176 -14.50 26.52 0.42
CA ASP A 176 -13.91 26.59 1.75
C ASP A 176 -13.77 28.07 2.15
N GLU A 177 -14.91 28.75 2.24
CA GLU A 177 -15.01 30.07 2.86
C GLU A 177 -16.36 30.14 3.58
N ASN A 178 -16.33 29.70 4.84
CA ASN A 178 -17.20 30.09 5.97
C ASN A 178 -17.51 28.89 6.89
N SER A 179 -16.52 28.48 7.68
CA SER A 179 -16.76 27.78 8.95
C SER A 179 -15.63 28.15 9.92
N SER A 180 -15.77 29.32 10.54
CA SER A 180 -14.96 29.72 11.68
C SER A 180 -15.44 28.97 12.94
N LEU A 181 -14.49 28.56 13.78
CA LEU A 181 -14.62 27.90 15.09
C LEU A 181 -14.53 26.36 15.19
N ILE A 182 -13.67 25.67 14.41
CA ILE A 182 -13.07 24.39 14.85
C ILE A 182 -11.64 24.31 14.28
N PRO A 183 -10.57 24.06 15.09
CA PRO A 183 -9.26 23.77 14.51
C PRO A 183 -9.38 22.50 13.68
N SER A 184 -9.38 22.66 12.35
CA SER A 184 -9.74 21.58 11.43
C SER A 184 -8.66 20.51 11.42
N ILE A 185 -9.11 19.27 11.27
CA ILE A 185 -8.33 18.02 11.23
C ILE A 185 -7.15 18.08 10.23
N ASN A 186 -7.20 19.00 9.26
CA ASN A 186 -6.14 19.27 8.28
C ASN A 186 -4.83 19.81 8.87
N ASP A 187 -4.85 20.51 10.01
CA ASP A 187 -3.62 21.04 10.64
C ASP A 187 -2.81 19.99 11.40
N ILE A 188 -3.46 18.91 11.82
CA ILE A 188 -2.81 17.74 12.42
C ILE A 188 -2.22 16.86 11.31
N ARG A 189 -2.96 16.71 10.20
CA ARG A 189 -2.56 15.99 8.97
C ARG A 189 -1.28 16.57 8.34
N ARG A 190 -1.10 17.90 8.39
CA ARG A 190 0.08 18.62 7.86
C ARG A 190 1.36 18.51 8.70
N TYR A 191 1.33 17.97 9.93
CA TYR A 191 2.51 18.06 10.82
C TYR A 191 3.24 16.73 11.11
N LEU A 192 2.55 15.58 11.17
CA LEU A 192 3.16 14.30 11.57
C LEU A 192 3.54 13.37 10.40
N ALA A 193 2.62 13.15 9.45
CA ALA A 193 2.88 12.36 8.24
C ALA A 193 4.01 12.93 7.33
N PRO A 194 4.12 14.26 7.11
CA PRO A 194 5.23 14.80 6.33
C PRO A 194 6.56 14.78 7.08
N LYS A 195 6.60 14.83 8.42
CA LYS A 195 7.87 14.77 9.17
C LYS A 195 8.59 13.43 9.03
N SER A 196 7.88 12.30 9.08
CA SER A 196 8.50 10.98 8.85
C SER A 196 8.97 10.82 7.40
N LYS A 197 8.16 11.23 6.42
CA LYS A 197 8.56 11.21 5.00
C LYS A 197 9.75 12.13 4.71
N ARG A 198 9.78 13.34 5.28
CA ARG A 198 10.89 14.29 5.16
C ARG A 198 12.17 13.76 5.82
N LYS A 199 12.10 13.17 7.01
CA LYS A 199 13.26 12.55 7.67
C LYS A 199 13.82 11.38 6.86
N LYS A 200 12.94 10.51 6.31
CA LYS A 200 13.34 9.45 5.39
C LYS A 200 14.02 10.02 4.14
N LEU A 201 13.44 11.04 3.51
CA LEU A 201 14.04 11.70 2.34
C LEU A 201 15.39 12.33 2.65
N SER A 202 15.51 13.00 3.79
CA SER A 202 16.78 13.56 4.24
C SER A 202 17.85 12.48 4.41
N SER A 203 17.54 11.37 5.09
CA SER A 203 18.46 10.22 5.26
C SER A 203 18.96 9.67 3.92
N PHE A 204 18.09 9.59 2.92
CA PHE A 204 18.47 9.11 1.59
C PHE A 204 19.36 10.11 0.85
N ILE A 205 19.03 11.41 0.91
CA ILE A 205 19.86 12.47 0.31
C ILE A 205 21.25 12.48 0.93
N PHE A 206 21.36 12.37 2.26
CA PHE A 206 22.64 12.28 2.95
C PHE A 206 23.44 11.04 2.50
N CYS A 207 22.79 9.89 2.35
CA CYS A 207 23.43 8.69 1.82
C CYS A 207 23.99 8.90 0.39
N VAL A 208 23.23 9.56 -0.49
CA VAL A 208 23.70 9.92 -1.84
C VAL A 208 24.90 10.87 -1.78
N VAL A 209 24.83 11.91 -0.93
CA VAL A 209 25.93 12.87 -0.74
C VAL A 209 27.20 12.17 -0.24
N ILE A 210 27.08 11.26 0.73
CA ILE A 210 28.23 10.46 1.22
C ILE A 210 28.88 9.70 0.07
N ASN A 211 28.09 9.03 -0.76
CA ASN A 211 28.61 8.24 -1.89
C ASN A 211 29.23 9.13 -2.99
N ILE A 212 28.70 10.33 -3.23
CA ILE A 212 29.33 11.32 -4.14
C ILE A 212 30.68 11.78 -3.59
N ILE A 213 30.77 12.09 -2.30
CA ILE A 213 32.02 12.47 -1.64
C ILE A 213 33.02 11.30 -1.71
N LEU A 214 32.54 10.07 -1.51
CA LEU A 214 33.35 8.85 -1.58
C LEU A 214 34.00 8.68 -2.97
N LEU A 215 33.27 8.95 -4.06
CA LEU A 215 33.82 8.93 -5.42
C LEU A 215 35.00 9.90 -5.62
N GLY A 216 34.95 11.08 -5.00
CA GLY A 216 36.00 12.11 -5.16
C GLY A 216 37.18 11.98 -4.20
N THR A 217 36.99 11.32 -3.05
CA THR A 217 37.97 11.33 -1.94
C THR A 217 38.65 9.99 -1.72
N TYR A 218 38.01 8.87 -2.10
CA TYR A 218 38.51 7.54 -1.81
C TYR A 218 39.44 7.07 -2.93
N LYS A 219 40.74 6.96 -2.62
CA LYS A 219 41.77 6.46 -3.53
C LYS A 219 42.35 5.15 -3.01
N ARG A 220 42.62 4.23 -3.94
CA ARG A 220 43.34 2.98 -3.64
C ARG A 220 44.79 3.32 -3.30
N LEU A 221 45.24 2.99 -2.08
CA LEU A 221 46.56 3.41 -1.60
C LEU A 221 47.71 2.59 -2.21
N TYR A 222 47.52 1.29 -2.42
CA TYR A 222 48.54 0.41 -3.00
C TYR A 222 47.90 -0.74 -3.78
N SER A 223 48.59 -1.21 -4.83
CA SER A 223 48.35 -2.49 -5.48
C SER A 223 49.39 -3.49 -4.97
N VAL A 224 48.94 -4.53 -4.29
CA VAL A 224 49.79 -5.69 -3.99
C VAL A 224 49.51 -6.72 -5.07
N ASP A 225 50.51 -7.01 -5.90
CA ASP A 225 50.45 -8.16 -6.81
C ASP A 225 50.75 -9.42 -6.00
N THR A 226 49.68 -10.06 -5.51
CA THR A 226 49.79 -11.45 -5.02
C THR A 226 49.95 -12.38 -6.23
N MET A 227 50.60 -13.52 -6.03
CA MET A 227 50.79 -14.59 -7.03
C MET A 227 49.46 -15.13 -7.63
N SER A 228 48.31 -14.73 -7.07
CA SER A 228 46.95 -15.06 -7.53
C SER A 228 46.14 -13.86 -8.06
N GLY A 229 46.75 -12.69 -8.29
CA GLY A 229 46.08 -11.54 -8.92
C GLY A 229 44.89 -10.93 -8.16
N ILE A 230 44.63 -11.35 -6.92
CA ILE A 230 43.57 -10.82 -6.07
C ILE A 230 44.17 -9.75 -5.15
N PRO A 231 43.87 -8.46 -5.35
CA PRO A 231 44.38 -7.44 -4.47
C PRO A 231 43.65 -7.49 -3.12
N VAL A 232 44.33 -8.00 -2.10
CA VAL A 232 43.85 -7.97 -0.71
C VAL A 232 44.17 -6.61 -0.10
N PRO A 233 43.22 -5.95 0.62
CA PRO A 233 43.55 -4.76 1.40
C PRO A 233 44.41 -5.18 2.59
N GLY A 234 45.70 -4.84 2.58
CA GLY A 234 46.60 -5.18 3.69
C GLY A 234 48.05 -5.32 3.23
N TYR A 235 48.97 -4.98 4.13
CA TYR A 235 50.39 -4.79 3.87
C TYR A 235 51.11 -6.05 3.35
N SER A 236 51.79 -5.91 2.21
CA SER A 236 53.12 -6.49 2.03
C SER A 236 53.94 -5.65 1.05
N ASN A 237 55.20 -5.37 1.44
CA ASN A 237 56.24 -4.53 0.83
C ASN A 237 56.03 -3.01 0.95
N PHE A 238 56.35 -2.52 2.16
CA PHE A 238 56.38 -1.10 2.52
C PHE A 238 57.72 -0.49 2.11
N ASP A 239 57.76 0.26 1.01
CA ASP A 239 58.90 1.14 0.68
C ASP A 239 58.82 2.41 1.56
N VAL A 240 59.43 2.33 2.75
CA VAL A 240 59.42 3.38 3.80
C VAL A 240 59.87 4.74 3.26
N LEU A 241 60.75 4.75 2.24
CA LEU A 241 61.39 5.98 1.74
C LEU A 241 60.50 6.84 0.84
N ASN A 242 59.47 6.27 0.21
CA ASN A 242 58.56 6.99 -0.70
C ASN A 242 57.11 7.02 -0.20
N ALA A 243 56.83 6.46 0.97
CA ALA A 243 55.50 6.54 1.57
C ALA A 243 55.22 7.98 2.02
N PRO A 244 54.13 8.63 1.57
CA PRO A 244 53.72 9.90 2.13
C PRO A 244 53.55 9.74 3.64
N LYS A 245 53.96 10.76 4.40
CA LYS A 245 54.03 10.80 5.88
C LYS A 245 52.69 10.52 6.60
N TYR A 246 51.61 10.33 5.85
CA TYR A 246 50.30 9.82 6.28
C TYR A 246 49.77 8.81 5.25
N PRO A 247 49.63 7.51 5.58
CA PRO A 247 49.08 6.53 4.66
C PRO A 247 47.56 6.44 4.89
N SER A 248 46.80 7.49 4.56
CA SER A 248 45.33 7.41 4.51
C SER A 248 44.86 7.34 3.05
N PRO A 249 43.91 6.43 2.69
CA PRO A 249 43.26 6.33 1.35
C PRO A 249 42.43 7.54 0.94
N ARG A 250 42.64 8.65 1.64
CA ARG A 250 41.75 9.79 1.74
C ARG A 250 42.62 11.02 1.97
N THR A 251 42.22 12.13 1.36
CA THR A 251 42.75 13.44 1.73
C THR A 251 42.28 13.75 3.15
N LEU A 252 43.13 14.39 3.99
CA LEU A 252 42.79 14.72 5.38
C LEU A 252 41.44 15.45 5.49
N ALA A 253 41.17 16.37 4.55
CA ALA A 253 39.90 17.07 4.46
C ALA A 253 38.73 16.13 4.12
N GLY A 254 38.91 15.19 3.20
CA GLY A 254 37.90 14.19 2.86
C GLY A 254 37.55 13.26 4.02
N ASP A 255 38.55 12.90 4.84
CA ASP A 255 38.35 12.06 6.02
C ASP A 255 37.50 12.73 7.09
N ILE A 256 37.79 14.00 7.38
CA ILE A 256 37.03 14.81 8.33
C ILE A 256 35.59 14.97 7.84
N VAL A 257 35.41 15.32 6.56
CA VAL A 257 34.08 15.50 5.97
C VAL A 257 33.27 14.19 5.99
N LEU A 258 33.85 13.07 5.57
CA LEU A 258 33.16 11.77 5.58
C LEU A 258 32.76 11.34 7.00
N THR A 259 33.62 11.59 7.99
CA THR A 259 33.32 11.26 9.40
C THR A 259 32.17 12.11 9.92
N ILE A 260 32.14 13.42 9.63
CA ILE A 260 31.05 14.33 10.04
C ILE A 260 29.74 13.91 9.38
N VAL A 261 29.73 13.73 8.05
CA VAL A 261 28.51 13.38 7.32
C VAL A 261 28.02 11.97 7.71
N GLY A 262 28.94 11.02 7.94
CA GLY A 262 28.64 9.69 8.45
C GLY A 262 28.04 9.69 9.87
N ALA A 263 28.53 10.55 10.76
CA ALA A 263 27.97 10.74 12.10
C ALA A 263 26.55 11.35 12.03
N ILE A 264 26.33 12.33 11.15
CA ILE A 264 25.00 12.89 10.89
C ILE A 264 24.05 11.80 10.39
N GLN A 265 24.50 10.97 9.44
CA GLN A 265 23.72 9.84 8.92
C GLN A 265 23.36 8.85 10.03
N LEU A 266 24.30 8.52 10.93
CA LEU A 266 24.05 7.66 12.08
C LEU A 266 22.97 8.25 13.02
N ILE A 267 23.03 9.55 13.30
CA ILE A 267 22.00 10.22 14.13
C ILE A 267 20.63 10.17 13.44
N ILE A 268 20.57 10.46 12.14
CA ILE A 268 19.31 10.42 11.38
C ILE A 268 18.74 9.00 11.39
N THR A 269 19.55 7.98 11.08
CA THR A 269 19.10 6.57 11.07
C THR A 269 18.69 6.08 12.46
N ALA A 270 19.38 6.49 13.52
CA ALA A 270 18.99 6.20 14.90
C ALA A 270 17.63 6.84 15.25
N THR A 271 17.44 8.11 14.92
CA THR A 271 16.16 8.79 15.20
C THR A 271 14.99 8.19 14.42
N LEU A 272 15.23 7.75 13.17
CA LEU A 272 14.24 7.04 12.34
C LEU A 272 13.87 5.70 12.98
N SER A 273 14.86 4.91 13.39
CA SER A 273 14.66 3.62 14.04
C SER A 273 13.86 3.75 15.34
N VAL A 274 14.22 4.68 16.21
CA VAL A 274 13.49 4.93 17.47
C VAL A 274 12.06 5.42 17.21
N THR A 275 11.86 6.31 16.24
CA THR A 275 10.51 6.80 15.88
C THR A 275 9.66 5.65 15.35
N TYR A 276 10.23 4.77 14.53
CA TYR A 276 9.53 3.61 14.00
C TYR A 276 9.19 2.58 15.08
N VAL A 277 10.13 2.26 15.98
CA VAL A 277 9.88 1.35 17.11
C VAL A 277 8.73 1.88 17.98
N LYS A 278 8.70 3.18 18.28
CA LYS A 278 7.58 3.80 19.02
C LYS A 278 6.26 3.64 18.26
N TYR A 279 6.23 3.97 16.97
CA TYR A 279 5.04 3.80 16.13
C TYR A 279 4.56 2.35 16.11
N PHE A 280 5.46 1.41 15.85
CA PHE A 280 5.19 -0.02 15.79
C PHE A 280 4.57 -0.54 17.10
N VAL A 281 5.19 -0.23 18.25
CA VAL A 281 4.68 -0.64 19.57
C VAL A 281 3.32 -0.04 19.87
N THR A 282 3.09 1.23 19.50
CA THR A 282 1.83 1.92 19.84
C THR A 282 0.63 1.55 18.97
N LEU A 283 0.85 1.12 17.73
CA LEU A 283 -0.22 0.95 16.74
C LEU A 283 -0.17 -0.43 16.09
N GLU A 284 0.95 -0.81 15.49
CA GLU A 284 1.04 -2.03 14.68
C GLU A 284 0.94 -3.31 15.52
N VAL A 285 1.53 -3.29 16.73
CA VAL A 285 1.34 -4.38 17.68
C VAL A 285 -0.12 -4.47 18.10
N LYS A 286 -0.78 -3.34 18.42
CA LYS A 286 -2.19 -3.33 18.84
C LYS A 286 -3.10 -3.96 17.78
N LYS A 287 -2.87 -3.65 16.50
CA LYS A 287 -3.62 -4.24 15.37
C LYS A 287 -3.48 -5.77 15.27
N ARG A 288 -2.33 -6.33 15.67
CA ARG A 288 -2.06 -7.78 15.59
C ARG A 288 -2.59 -8.57 16.79
N PHE A 289 -2.88 -7.90 17.90
CA PHE A 289 -3.58 -8.52 19.02
C PHE A 289 -5.08 -8.55 18.68
N LYS A 290 -5.61 -9.77 18.49
CA LYS A 290 -7.05 -9.98 18.43
C LYS A 290 -7.63 -9.72 19.83
N LEU A 291 -8.15 -8.51 20.04
CA LEU A 291 -8.89 -8.16 21.24
C LEU A 291 -10.23 -8.91 21.22
N LYS A 292 -10.71 -9.39 22.38
CA LYS A 292 -12.10 -9.85 22.46
C LYS A 292 -13.04 -8.65 22.45
N LYS A 293 -14.31 -8.87 22.10
CA LYS A 293 -15.38 -7.86 22.06
C LYS A 293 -15.39 -7.08 23.40
N ARG A 294 -15.28 -5.75 23.33
CA ARG A 294 -15.18 -4.80 24.47
C ARG A 294 -13.94 -4.90 25.38
N GLU A 295 -12.96 -5.77 25.10
CA GLU A 295 -11.65 -5.69 25.76
C GLU A 295 -10.86 -4.50 25.22
N THR A 296 -10.36 -3.65 26.12
CA THR A 296 -9.47 -2.55 25.76
C THR A 296 -8.02 -3.02 25.85
N TRP A 297 -7.10 -2.31 25.18
CA TRP A 297 -5.67 -2.60 25.25
C TRP A 297 -5.12 -2.63 26.69
N ASP A 298 -5.78 -1.88 27.58
CA ASP A 298 -5.40 -1.73 28.99
C ASP A 298 -5.97 -2.85 29.87
N SER A 299 -7.05 -3.52 29.45
CA SER A 299 -7.65 -4.64 30.18
C SER A 299 -6.93 -5.98 29.97
N ILE A 300 -5.92 -6.05 29.10
CA ILE A 300 -5.18 -7.29 28.80
C ILE A 300 -4.21 -7.63 29.96
N PRO A 301 -4.27 -8.84 30.54
CA PRO A 301 -3.36 -9.25 31.61
C PRO A 301 -1.91 -9.34 31.10
N ARG A 302 -0.98 -8.68 31.82
CA ARG A 302 0.45 -8.60 31.47
C ARG A 302 1.21 -9.85 31.94
N ASN A 303 0.79 -11.02 31.46
CA ASN A 303 1.39 -12.32 31.81
C ASN A 303 2.60 -12.65 30.92
N ARG A 304 3.40 -13.68 31.29
CA ARG A 304 4.53 -14.17 30.46
C ARG A 304 4.12 -14.46 29.00
N HIS A 305 2.92 -15.00 28.79
CA HIS A 305 2.35 -15.24 27.46
C HIS A 305 2.15 -13.96 26.64
N PHE A 306 1.74 -12.87 27.29
CA PHE A 306 1.58 -11.57 26.65
C PHE A 306 2.93 -11.06 26.13
N TYR A 307 3.97 -11.07 26.98
CA TYR A 307 5.32 -10.64 26.58
C TYR A 307 5.94 -11.52 25.50
N TRP A 308 5.73 -12.85 25.56
CA TRP A 308 6.19 -13.77 24.53
C TRP A 308 5.53 -13.48 23.17
N LYS A 309 4.19 -13.35 23.14
CA LYS A 309 3.47 -12.96 21.91
C LYS A 309 3.90 -11.60 21.40
N PHE A 310 4.02 -10.61 22.29
CA PHE A 310 4.47 -9.26 21.96
C PHE A 310 5.86 -9.29 21.30
N PHE A 311 6.81 -10.03 21.88
CA PHE A 311 8.15 -10.18 21.34
C PHE A 311 8.17 -10.90 19.98
N LEU A 312 7.39 -11.98 19.82
CA LEU A 312 7.24 -12.66 18.53
C LEU A 312 6.68 -11.75 17.45
N TYR A 313 5.73 -10.86 17.78
CA TYR A 313 5.21 -9.89 16.82
C TYR A 313 6.24 -8.86 16.39
N ILE A 314 7.11 -8.41 17.30
CA ILE A 314 8.25 -7.53 16.97
C ILE A 314 9.19 -8.24 16.00
N LEU A 315 9.60 -9.47 16.30
CA LEU A 315 10.55 -10.21 15.46
C LEU A 315 10.00 -10.57 14.08
N ARG A 316 8.67 -10.66 13.89
CA ARG A 316 8.07 -11.00 12.60
C ARG A 316 7.90 -9.80 11.67
N ASP A 317 8.14 -8.58 12.14
CA ASP A 317 7.87 -7.40 11.33
C ASP A 317 9.03 -7.07 10.37
N THR A 318 8.76 -7.18 9.08
CA THR A 318 9.77 -6.97 8.01
C THR A 318 10.23 -5.52 7.93
N GLN A 319 9.36 -4.56 8.22
CA GLN A 319 9.67 -3.14 8.13
C GLN A 319 10.51 -2.68 9.34
N LEU A 320 10.31 -3.27 10.52
CA LEU A 320 11.21 -3.09 11.67
C LEU A 320 12.64 -3.53 11.33
N TRP A 321 12.80 -4.75 10.80
CA TRP A 321 14.11 -5.28 10.41
C TRP A 321 14.82 -4.41 9.38
N PHE A 322 14.08 -3.84 8.43
CA PHE A 322 14.64 -2.88 7.48
C PHE A 322 15.32 -1.69 8.19
N PHE A 323 14.66 -1.05 9.16
CA PHE A 323 15.26 0.07 9.90
C PHE A 323 16.43 -0.35 10.79
N VAL A 324 16.35 -1.53 11.41
CA VAL A 324 17.44 -2.09 12.22
C VAL A 324 18.67 -2.36 11.37
N ILE A 325 18.52 -3.05 10.24
CA ILE A 325 19.63 -3.33 9.30
C ILE A 325 20.20 -2.02 8.76
N TYR A 326 19.35 -1.06 8.42
CA TYR A 326 19.79 0.26 7.93
C TYR A 326 20.62 1.02 8.96
N PHE A 327 20.23 1.00 10.24
CA PHE A 327 21.02 1.55 11.34
C PHE A 327 22.36 0.79 11.51
N MET A 328 22.35 -0.54 11.47
CA MET A 328 23.57 -1.35 11.59
C MET A 328 24.56 -1.07 10.45
N LEU A 329 24.08 -0.94 9.21
CA LEU A 329 24.90 -0.53 8.06
C LEU A 329 25.48 0.88 8.27
N SER A 330 24.73 1.80 8.88
CA SER A 330 25.21 3.15 9.19
C SER A 330 26.32 3.13 10.22
N MET A 331 26.22 2.23 11.20
CA MET A 331 27.24 2.03 12.24
C MET A 331 28.50 1.38 11.65
N MET A 332 28.36 0.36 10.81
CA MET A 332 29.48 -0.27 10.10
C MET A 332 30.17 0.71 9.13
N GLY A 333 29.41 1.60 8.48
CA GLY A 333 29.97 2.65 7.61
C GLY A 333 30.89 3.62 8.33
N LEU A 334 30.59 3.94 9.59
CA LEU A 334 31.39 4.84 10.41
C LEU A 334 32.57 4.12 11.08
N LEU A 335 32.36 2.91 11.59
CA LEU A 335 33.37 2.18 12.40
C LEU A 335 34.35 1.35 11.57
N ILE A 336 33.90 0.75 10.46
CA ILE A 336 34.69 -0.22 9.68
C ILE A 336 35.21 0.42 8.39
N SER A 337 34.30 0.84 7.50
CA SER A 337 34.67 1.44 6.21
C SER A 337 33.52 2.24 5.60
N PRO A 338 33.77 3.47 5.12
CA PRO A 338 32.78 4.28 4.40
C PRO A 338 32.20 3.61 3.15
N LEU A 339 32.88 2.61 2.59
CA LEU A 339 32.35 1.83 1.44
C LEU A 339 31.02 1.12 1.76
N VAL A 340 30.74 0.84 3.04
CA VAL A 340 29.47 0.23 3.46
C VAL A 340 28.29 1.15 3.17
N TYR A 341 28.48 2.48 3.11
CA TYR A 341 27.41 3.42 2.74
C TYR A 341 26.92 3.22 1.29
N SER A 342 27.68 2.53 0.42
CA SER A 342 27.20 2.18 -0.92
C SER A 342 26.09 1.15 -0.90
N ILE A 343 26.07 0.25 0.10
CA ILE A 343 24.98 -0.72 0.29
C ILE A 343 23.68 0.01 0.69
N GLN A 344 23.78 1.09 1.47
CA GLN A 344 22.60 1.88 1.87
C GLN A 344 21.88 2.54 0.69
N LEU A 345 22.52 2.72 -0.47
CA LEU A 345 21.86 3.26 -1.67
C LEU A 345 20.73 2.37 -2.18
N PHE A 346 20.79 1.05 -1.94
CA PHE A 346 19.74 0.11 -2.33
C PHE A 346 18.40 0.37 -1.62
N GLU A 347 18.35 1.22 -0.58
CA GLU A 347 17.10 1.75 -0.02
C GLU A 347 16.17 2.31 -1.11
N ILE A 348 16.71 2.87 -2.19
CA ILE A 348 15.92 3.44 -3.29
C ILE A 348 14.86 2.46 -3.82
N VAL A 349 15.17 1.16 -3.85
CA VAL A 349 14.27 0.10 -4.32
C VAL A 349 13.03 -0.01 -3.45
N PHE A 350 13.17 0.15 -2.13
CA PHE A 350 12.06 0.09 -1.17
C PHE A 350 11.31 1.42 -1.03
N ARG A 351 11.85 2.50 -1.58
CA ARG A 351 11.23 3.83 -1.56
C ARG A 351 10.21 4.02 -2.67
N PHE A 352 10.52 3.51 -3.87
CA PHE A 352 9.66 3.64 -5.03
C PHE A 352 8.91 2.34 -5.30
N LYS A 353 7.57 2.41 -5.26
CA LYS A 353 6.70 1.26 -5.52
C LYS A 353 7.02 0.59 -6.85
N SER A 354 7.30 1.37 -7.90
CA SER A 354 7.68 0.82 -9.21
C SER A 354 8.95 -0.04 -9.17
N LEU A 355 9.96 0.33 -8.39
CA LEU A 355 11.19 -0.46 -8.24
C LEU A 355 10.95 -1.71 -7.38
N THR A 356 10.15 -1.58 -6.32
CA THR A 356 9.75 -2.73 -5.51
C THR A 356 8.95 -3.74 -6.35
N ASP A 357 8.05 -3.26 -7.22
CA ASP A 357 7.28 -4.11 -8.13
C ASP A 357 8.19 -4.87 -9.10
N VAL A 358 9.24 -4.22 -9.63
CA VAL A 358 10.26 -4.88 -10.47
C VAL A 358 11.02 -5.95 -9.70
N LEU A 359 11.45 -5.68 -8.47
CA LEU A 359 12.13 -6.66 -7.63
C LEU A 359 11.21 -7.85 -7.30
N ASN A 360 9.96 -7.56 -6.90
CA ASN A 360 8.97 -8.58 -6.60
C ASN A 360 8.60 -9.42 -7.82
N ALA A 361 8.69 -8.87 -9.03
CA ALA A 361 8.53 -9.64 -10.26
C ALA A 361 9.54 -10.78 -10.36
N VAL A 362 10.81 -10.50 -10.10
CA VAL A 362 11.86 -11.52 -10.14
C VAL A 362 11.71 -12.51 -8.97
N ILE A 363 11.37 -12.03 -7.78
CA ILE A 363 11.29 -12.87 -6.57
C ILE A 363 10.02 -13.74 -6.55
N SER A 364 8.91 -13.31 -7.18
CA SER A 364 7.61 -13.99 -7.11
C SER A 364 7.65 -15.46 -7.55
N ASN A 365 8.42 -15.77 -8.60
CA ASN A 365 8.64 -17.12 -9.11
C ASN A 365 10.05 -17.64 -8.75
N GLY A 366 10.61 -17.17 -7.62
CA GLY A 366 11.97 -17.50 -7.19
C GLY A 366 12.26 -19.00 -7.10
N LYS A 367 11.26 -19.86 -6.82
CA LYS A 367 11.43 -21.32 -6.86
C LYS A 367 11.76 -21.83 -8.27
N LYS A 368 11.04 -21.36 -9.29
CA LYS A 368 11.27 -21.74 -10.69
C LYS A 368 12.64 -21.23 -11.15
N LEU A 369 12.95 -19.97 -10.81
CA LEU A 369 14.26 -19.37 -11.08
C LEU A 369 15.40 -20.14 -10.41
N PHE A 370 15.21 -20.56 -9.16
CA PHE A 370 16.19 -21.36 -8.43
C PHE A 370 16.45 -22.70 -9.11
N PHE A 371 15.42 -23.45 -9.48
CA PHE A 371 15.60 -24.73 -10.18
C PHE A 371 16.22 -24.56 -11.56
N ALA A 372 15.84 -23.53 -12.32
CA ALA A 372 16.47 -23.21 -13.61
C ALA A 372 17.95 -22.85 -13.46
N GLY A 373 18.29 -22.01 -12.46
CA GLY A 373 19.68 -21.66 -12.14
C GLY A 373 20.48 -22.86 -11.62
N MET A 374 19.88 -23.74 -10.83
CA MET A 374 20.50 -24.98 -10.36
C MET A 374 20.81 -25.92 -11.52
N LEU A 375 19.89 -26.09 -12.47
CA LEU A 375 20.12 -26.87 -13.69
C LEU A 375 21.26 -26.27 -14.53
N LEU A 376 21.29 -24.94 -14.68
CA LEU A 376 22.39 -24.23 -15.35
C LEU A 376 23.74 -24.48 -14.66
N LEU A 377 23.80 -24.40 -13.32
CA LEU A 377 25.01 -24.66 -12.55
C LEU A 377 25.48 -26.12 -12.68
N ILE A 378 24.57 -27.09 -12.62
CA ILE A 378 24.88 -28.51 -12.79
C ILE A 378 25.42 -28.77 -14.19
N ALA A 379 24.81 -28.19 -15.23
CA ALA A 379 25.29 -28.32 -16.60
C ALA A 379 26.68 -27.70 -16.77
N MET A 380 26.92 -26.51 -16.21
CA MET A 380 28.25 -25.88 -16.23
C MET A 380 29.29 -26.73 -15.50
N PHE A 381 28.93 -27.34 -14.36
CA PHE A 381 29.81 -28.24 -13.64
C PHE A 381 30.15 -29.49 -14.46
N PHE A 382 29.14 -30.09 -15.11
CA PHE A 382 29.33 -31.25 -15.98
C PHE A 382 30.27 -30.93 -17.15
N PHE A 383 30.03 -29.84 -17.89
CA PHE A 383 30.92 -29.43 -18.97
C PHE A 383 32.33 -29.10 -18.49
N GLY A 384 32.47 -28.45 -17.33
CA GLY A 384 33.77 -28.21 -16.69
C GLY A 384 34.55 -29.50 -16.40
N LEU A 385 33.87 -30.58 -16.01
CA LEU A 385 34.51 -31.89 -15.83
C LEU A 385 34.93 -32.54 -17.16
N LEU A 386 34.12 -32.39 -18.23
CA LEU A 386 34.49 -32.90 -19.56
C LEU A 386 35.73 -32.17 -20.09
N TYR A 387 35.77 -30.84 -19.96
CA TYR A 387 36.93 -30.03 -20.30
C TYR A 387 38.16 -30.42 -19.50
N PHE A 388 38.03 -30.59 -18.18
CA PHE A 388 39.15 -31.02 -17.34
C PHE A 388 39.69 -32.40 -17.72
N THR A 389 38.80 -33.35 -18.03
CA THR A 389 39.20 -34.75 -18.28
C THR A 389 39.87 -34.94 -19.64
N TRP A 390 39.36 -34.28 -20.68
CA TRP A 390 39.83 -34.52 -22.06
C TRP A 390 40.66 -33.39 -22.66
N TYR A 391 40.48 -32.15 -22.21
CA TYR A 391 41.02 -30.97 -22.88
C TYR A 391 41.67 -29.97 -21.90
N SER A 392 42.13 -30.41 -20.73
CA SER A 392 42.75 -29.53 -19.72
C SER A 392 43.97 -28.78 -20.27
N TYR A 393 44.76 -29.41 -21.14
CA TYR A 393 45.96 -28.81 -21.75
C TYR A 393 45.65 -27.68 -22.76
N ASP A 394 44.42 -27.60 -23.27
CA ASP A 394 44.03 -26.56 -24.23
C ASP A 394 43.71 -25.23 -23.55
N PHE A 395 43.50 -25.24 -22.23
CA PHE A 395 43.17 -24.05 -21.44
C PHE A 395 44.40 -23.24 -21.01
N ILE A 396 45.39 -23.14 -21.91
CA ILE A 396 46.56 -22.28 -21.73
C ILE A 396 46.25 -20.92 -22.36
N THR A 397 46.20 -19.88 -21.53
CA THR A 397 45.89 -18.53 -22.00
C THR A 397 46.98 -17.99 -22.92
N THR A 398 46.61 -17.37 -24.03
CA THR A 398 47.55 -16.82 -25.03
C THR A 398 48.39 -15.66 -24.53
N THR A 399 47.97 -14.98 -23.46
CA THR A 399 48.63 -13.78 -22.93
C THR A 399 49.68 -14.06 -21.85
N THR A 400 49.41 -15.01 -20.94
CA THR A 400 50.27 -15.30 -19.79
C THR A 400 50.86 -16.71 -19.82
N ASN A 401 50.49 -17.55 -20.80
CA ASN A 401 50.87 -18.96 -20.88
C ASN A 401 50.58 -19.76 -19.59
N LEU A 402 49.59 -19.33 -18.81
CA LEU A 402 49.14 -20.03 -17.62
C LEU A 402 48.02 -21.02 -17.99
N ASN A 403 48.07 -22.24 -17.45
CA ASN A 403 46.95 -23.16 -17.55
C ASN A 403 45.88 -22.80 -16.50
N THR A 404 44.69 -22.42 -16.96
CA THR A 404 43.57 -22.04 -16.10
C THR A 404 42.67 -23.24 -15.73
N CYS A 405 42.96 -24.43 -16.26
CA CYS A 405 42.24 -25.67 -16.01
C CYS A 405 43.14 -26.75 -15.37
N ASP A 406 44.07 -26.37 -14.49
CA ASP A 406 44.97 -27.31 -13.78
C ASP A 406 44.27 -28.15 -12.70
N THR A 407 43.21 -27.62 -12.09
CA THR A 407 42.41 -28.33 -11.08
C THR A 407 40.94 -28.32 -11.47
N VAL A 408 40.16 -29.28 -10.97
CA VAL A 408 38.71 -29.34 -11.22
C VAL A 408 38.01 -28.03 -10.82
N LEU A 409 38.39 -27.45 -9.68
CA LEU A 409 37.84 -26.18 -9.24
C LEU A 409 38.24 -25.02 -10.18
N ALA A 410 39.52 -24.94 -10.57
CA ALA A 410 39.99 -23.93 -11.50
C ALA A 410 39.29 -24.05 -12.85
N CYS A 411 39.12 -25.27 -13.37
CA CYS A 411 38.44 -25.50 -14.65
C CYS A 411 36.94 -25.18 -14.59
N PHE A 412 36.28 -25.49 -13.47
CA PHE A 412 34.89 -25.08 -13.23
C PHE A 412 34.75 -23.55 -13.18
N VAL A 413 35.60 -22.87 -12.42
CA VAL A 413 35.58 -21.40 -12.31
C VAL A 413 35.88 -20.75 -13.67
N THR A 414 36.85 -21.28 -14.42
CA THR A 414 37.20 -20.84 -15.77
C THR A 414 36.02 -21.02 -16.73
N THR A 415 35.35 -22.16 -16.68
CA THR A 415 34.16 -22.45 -17.50
C THR A 415 32.98 -21.56 -17.15
N PHE A 416 32.77 -21.31 -15.85
CA PHE A 416 31.74 -20.40 -15.36
C PHE A 416 32.02 -18.95 -15.77
N ASP A 417 33.27 -18.48 -15.60
CA ASP A 417 33.64 -17.09 -15.82
C ASP A 417 33.71 -16.75 -17.31
N TYR A 418 34.56 -17.43 -18.07
CA TYR A 418 34.77 -17.14 -19.48
C TYR A 418 33.65 -17.65 -20.37
N GLY A 419 33.07 -18.81 -20.04
CA GLY A 419 31.97 -19.39 -20.79
C GLY A 419 30.69 -18.55 -20.74
N PHE A 420 30.36 -17.91 -19.61
CA PHE A 420 29.16 -17.07 -19.50
C PHE A 420 29.38 -15.62 -19.95
N ARG A 421 30.59 -15.07 -19.78
CA ARG A 421 30.88 -13.66 -20.08
C ARG A 421 31.13 -13.36 -21.55
N THR A 422 31.62 -14.34 -22.32
CA THR A 422 32.01 -14.10 -23.71
C THR A 422 30.96 -14.66 -24.67
N ALA A 423 30.57 -13.86 -25.66
CA ALA A 423 29.56 -14.27 -26.65
C ALA A 423 30.02 -15.44 -27.55
N ALA A 424 31.31 -15.74 -27.56
CA ALA A 424 31.94 -16.82 -28.32
C ALA A 424 32.69 -17.83 -27.43
N SER A 425 32.34 -17.91 -26.13
CA SER A 425 32.81 -18.85 -25.10
C SER A 425 34.33 -18.83 -24.79
N TRP A 426 35.16 -19.09 -25.81
CA TRP A 426 36.61 -19.32 -25.70
C TRP A 426 37.43 -18.50 -26.70
N GLU A 427 36.75 -17.85 -27.66
CA GLU A 427 37.39 -17.13 -28.75
C GLU A 427 38.34 -16.04 -28.23
N ASN A 428 39.57 -16.03 -28.74
CA ASN A 428 40.67 -15.11 -28.38
C ASN A 428 41.33 -15.32 -27.02
N ILE A 429 40.88 -16.27 -26.19
CA ILE A 429 41.49 -16.55 -24.87
C ILE A 429 42.48 -17.72 -24.96
N TYR A 430 42.08 -18.78 -25.66
CA TYR A 430 42.83 -20.01 -25.79
C TYR A 430 43.29 -20.22 -27.24
N ALA A 431 44.38 -20.96 -27.42
CA ALA A 431 44.87 -21.29 -28.75
C ALA A 431 43.83 -22.17 -29.47
N PRO A 432 43.56 -21.94 -30.77
CA PRO A 432 42.63 -22.76 -31.51
C PRO A 432 43.20 -24.18 -31.69
N ASP A 433 42.48 -25.17 -31.18
CA ASP A 433 42.74 -26.59 -31.48
C ASP A 433 41.88 -27.02 -32.69
N PRO A 434 42.47 -27.52 -33.80
CA PRO A 434 41.72 -28.03 -34.95
C PRO A 434 41.01 -29.39 -34.68
N GLY A 435 41.07 -29.91 -33.46
CA GLY A 435 40.41 -31.15 -33.06
C GLY A 435 38.89 -31.13 -33.23
N VAL A 436 38.35 -32.06 -34.03
CA VAL A 436 36.89 -32.22 -34.25
C VAL A 436 36.15 -32.47 -32.94
N GLY A 437 36.74 -33.26 -32.03
CA GLY A 437 36.16 -33.55 -30.71
C GLY A 437 36.02 -32.29 -29.84
N ARG A 438 37.02 -31.41 -29.87
CA ARG A 438 37.00 -30.12 -29.16
C ARG A 438 35.91 -29.21 -29.71
N ALA A 439 35.83 -29.10 -31.05
CA ALA A 439 34.80 -28.30 -31.72
C ALA A 439 33.37 -28.75 -31.39
N ILE A 440 33.12 -30.07 -31.34
CA ILE A 440 31.81 -30.62 -30.97
C ILE A 440 31.48 -30.25 -29.51
N LEU A 441 32.44 -30.37 -28.59
CA LEU A 441 32.23 -30.05 -27.19
C LEU A 441 31.92 -28.56 -27.00
N ASP A 442 32.69 -27.66 -27.63
CA ASP A 442 32.49 -26.21 -27.57
C ASP A 442 31.16 -25.77 -28.19
N LEU A 443 30.77 -26.37 -29.31
CA LEU A 443 29.47 -26.15 -29.94
C LEU A 443 28.33 -26.63 -29.03
N SER A 444 28.47 -27.80 -28.40
CA SER A 444 27.46 -28.36 -27.51
C SER A 444 27.31 -27.52 -26.23
N PHE A 445 28.41 -27.03 -25.65
CA PHE A 445 28.39 -26.11 -24.51
C PHE A 445 27.65 -24.81 -24.88
N THR A 446 27.99 -24.22 -26.01
CA THR A 446 27.36 -22.97 -26.48
C THR A 446 25.86 -23.15 -26.74
N LEU A 447 25.45 -24.23 -27.40
CA LEU A 447 24.04 -24.48 -27.70
C LEU A 447 23.23 -24.83 -26.45
N ILE A 448 23.75 -25.69 -25.59
CA ILE A 448 23.01 -26.19 -24.42
C ILE A 448 23.04 -25.17 -23.28
N VAL A 449 24.21 -24.69 -22.87
CA VAL A 449 24.36 -23.84 -21.68
C VAL A 449 24.00 -22.38 -21.99
N ILE A 450 24.61 -21.82 -23.04
CA ILE A 450 24.43 -20.40 -23.36
C ILE A 450 23.10 -20.15 -24.07
N VAL A 451 22.83 -20.85 -25.18
CA VAL A 451 21.59 -20.59 -25.93
C VAL A 451 20.37 -21.17 -25.22
N PHE A 452 20.37 -22.43 -24.79
CA PHE A 452 19.17 -23.02 -24.22
C PHE A 452 18.98 -22.67 -22.74
N LEU A 453 19.89 -23.05 -21.85
CA LEU A 453 19.69 -22.91 -20.39
C LEU A 453 19.63 -21.45 -19.92
N THR A 454 20.44 -20.55 -20.50
CA THR A 454 20.37 -19.12 -20.15
C THR A 454 19.07 -18.48 -20.63
N ASN A 455 18.56 -18.85 -21.81
CA ASN A 455 17.24 -18.40 -22.27
C ASN A 455 16.09 -18.99 -21.46
N VAL A 456 16.23 -20.20 -20.90
CA VAL A 456 15.26 -20.73 -19.93
C VAL A 456 15.24 -19.84 -18.68
N VAL A 457 16.39 -19.45 -18.14
CA VAL A 457 16.46 -18.53 -16.99
C VAL A 457 15.80 -17.19 -17.31
N PHE A 458 16.17 -16.54 -18.42
CA PHE A 458 15.53 -15.27 -18.84
C PHE A 458 14.03 -15.43 -19.14
N GLY A 459 13.64 -16.55 -19.75
CA GLY A 459 12.24 -16.90 -20.01
C GLY A 459 11.41 -16.97 -18.74
N THR A 460 11.92 -17.62 -17.68
CA THR A 460 11.21 -17.66 -16.38
C THR A 460 11.03 -16.28 -15.76
N ILE A 461 11.99 -15.36 -15.95
CA ILE A 461 11.87 -13.98 -15.49
C ILE A 461 10.80 -13.24 -16.30
N LEU A 462 10.80 -13.38 -17.63
CA LEU A 462 9.80 -12.76 -18.50
C LEU A 462 8.38 -13.24 -18.19
N ASP A 463 8.19 -14.54 -17.98
CA ASP A 463 6.90 -15.12 -17.60
C ASP A 463 6.39 -14.53 -16.28
N SER A 464 7.28 -14.25 -15.33
CA SER A 464 6.94 -13.63 -14.05
C SER A 464 6.42 -12.21 -14.24
N PHE A 465 7.06 -11.43 -15.13
CA PHE A 465 6.55 -10.10 -15.49
C PHE A 465 5.19 -10.17 -16.18
N GLN A 466 4.96 -11.15 -17.05
CA GLN A 466 3.67 -11.33 -17.73
C GLN A 466 2.56 -11.70 -16.74
N GLN A 467 2.82 -12.62 -15.80
CA GLN A 467 1.86 -13.00 -14.76
C GLN A 467 1.47 -11.82 -13.87
N LEU A 468 2.45 -11.02 -13.43
CA LEU A 468 2.15 -9.83 -12.63
C LEU A 468 1.34 -8.78 -13.38
N ARG A 469 1.56 -8.63 -14.69
CA ARG A 469 0.74 -7.73 -15.53
C ARG A 469 -0.70 -8.21 -15.60
N LYS A 470 -0.92 -9.50 -15.88
CA LYS A 470 -2.26 -10.13 -15.88
C LYS A 470 -2.96 -9.97 -14.55
N ALA A 471 -2.29 -10.30 -13.44
CA ALA A 471 -2.84 -10.15 -12.10
C ALA A 471 -3.20 -8.69 -11.73
N ARG A 472 -2.38 -7.72 -12.17
CA ARG A 472 -2.68 -6.28 -11.98
C ARG A 472 -3.91 -5.86 -12.79
N GLU A 473 -4.06 -6.36 -14.01
CA GLU A 473 -5.21 -6.06 -14.88
C GLU A 473 -6.50 -6.69 -14.32
N GLU A 474 -6.46 -7.96 -13.94
CA GLU A 474 -7.59 -8.66 -13.32
C GLU A 474 -8.05 -7.97 -12.03
N ARG A 475 -7.11 -7.56 -11.16
CA ARG A 475 -7.46 -6.79 -9.96
C ARG A 475 -8.09 -5.45 -10.30
N LYS A 476 -7.61 -4.76 -11.34
CA LYS A 476 -8.20 -3.50 -11.77
C LYS A 476 -9.65 -3.72 -12.21
N LYS A 477 -9.91 -4.73 -13.04
CA LYS A 477 -11.26 -5.11 -13.48
C LYS A 477 -12.17 -5.44 -12.29
N GLU A 478 -11.70 -6.25 -11.35
CA GLU A 478 -12.47 -6.62 -10.14
C GLU A 478 -12.89 -5.39 -9.31
N ILE A 479 -12.07 -4.33 -9.24
CA ILE A 479 -12.38 -3.10 -8.50
C ILE A 479 -13.28 -2.16 -9.29
N THR A 480 -13.12 -2.08 -10.62
CA THR A 480 -13.84 -1.11 -11.46
C THR A 480 -15.15 -1.64 -12.02
N GLU A 481 -15.27 -2.97 -12.19
CA GLU A 481 -16.38 -3.62 -12.88
C GLU A 481 -17.30 -4.38 -11.93
N LYS A 482 -16.96 -4.54 -10.64
CA LYS A 482 -17.82 -5.21 -9.67
C LYS A 482 -17.99 -4.38 -8.42
N CYS A 483 -19.20 -4.40 -7.86
CA CYS A 483 -19.44 -3.79 -6.56
C CYS A 483 -18.74 -4.61 -5.46
N PHE A 484 -18.08 -3.95 -4.52
CA PHE A 484 -17.37 -4.64 -3.43
C PHE A 484 -18.32 -5.42 -2.51
N VAL A 485 -19.51 -4.89 -2.27
CA VAL A 485 -20.46 -5.39 -1.27
C VAL A 485 -21.34 -6.51 -1.84
N CYS A 486 -22.07 -6.23 -2.93
CA CYS A 486 -22.99 -7.20 -3.52
C CYS A 486 -22.37 -8.08 -4.62
N ALA A 487 -21.14 -7.78 -5.06
CA ALA A 487 -20.47 -8.50 -6.16
C ALA A 487 -21.23 -8.50 -7.51
N LEU A 488 -22.24 -7.63 -7.69
CA LEU A 488 -22.89 -7.42 -8.98
C LEU A 488 -21.92 -6.71 -9.94
N GLU A 489 -21.93 -7.17 -11.19
CA GLU A 489 -21.13 -6.60 -12.27
C GLU A 489 -21.74 -5.31 -12.80
N LYS A 490 -20.88 -4.37 -13.19
CA LYS A 490 -21.25 -3.09 -13.81
C LYS A 490 -22.11 -3.30 -15.06
N SER A 491 -21.87 -4.37 -15.81
CA SER A 491 -22.66 -4.78 -16.97
C SER A 491 -24.16 -4.89 -16.69
N LYS A 492 -24.56 -5.37 -15.49
CA LYS A 492 -25.98 -5.46 -15.09
C LYS A 492 -26.64 -4.09 -14.86
N PHE A 493 -25.85 -3.10 -14.44
CA PHE A 493 -26.34 -1.73 -14.29
C PHE A 493 -26.38 -1.03 -15.64
N ASP A 494 -25.38 -1.26 -16.50
CA ASP A 494 -25.32 -0.68 -17.84
C ASP A 494 -26.52 -1.12 -18.70
N THR A 495 -27.05 -2.35 -18.53
CA THR A 495 -28.29 -2.79 -19.20
C THR A 495 -29.53 -2.00 -18.80
N LYS A 496 -29.53 -1.38 -17.60
CA LYS A 496 -30.66 -0.62 -17.05
C LYS A 496 -30.37 0.89 -17.00
N ALA A 497 -29.34 1.36 -17.71
CA ALA A 497 -28.94 2.77 -17.71
C ALA A 497 -30.04 3.71 -18.19
N ASN A 498 -30.94 3.24 -19.08
CA ASN A 498 -32.08 4.00 -19.58
C ASN A 498 -33.09 4.38 -18.48
N GLU A 499 -33.09 3.67 -17.36
CA GLU A 499 -33.94 3.93 -16.18
C GLU A 499 -33.26 4.89 -15.18
N GLY A 500 -32.08 5.43 -15.52
CA GLY A 500 -31.29 6.28 -14.61
C GLY A 500 -30.53 5.49 -13.52
N ILE A 501 -30.51 4.17 -13.61
CA ILE A 501 -29.77 3.27 -12.73
C ILE A 501 -28.34 3.17 -13.25
N THR A 502 -27.38 3.77 -12.54
CA THR A 502 -25.96 3.77 -12.94
C THR A 502 -25.09 3.13 -11.88
N PHE A 503 -24.02 2.45 -12.29
CA PHE A 503 -23.09 1.81 -11.38
C PHE A 503 -22.40 2.83 -10.46
N GLU A 504 -22.05 4.03 -10.95
CA GLU A 504 -21.43 5.05 -10.11
C GLU A 504 -22.36 5.56 -9.00
N LYS A 505 -23.67 5.62 -9.25
CA LYS A 505 -24.67 5.98 -8.24
C LYS A 505 -24.81 4.87 -7.21
N HIS A 506 -24.92 3.62 -7.66
CA HIS A 506 -24.99 2.45 -6.80
C HIS A 506 -23.84 2.40 -5.77
N ILE A 507 -22.59 2.54 -6.20
CA ILE A 507 -21.43 2.46 -5.29
C ILE A 507 -21.27 3.69 -4.36
N LYS A 508 -21.93 4.82 -4.65
CA LYS A 508 -21.80 6.07 -3.87
C LYS A 508 -22.94 6.26 -2.88
N GLU A 509 -24.17 5.91 -3.27
CA GLU A 509 -25.38 6.21 -2.49
C GLU A 509 -25.95 4.97 -1.79
N GLU A 510 -25.86 3.79 -2.43
CA GLU A 510 -26.46 2.55 -1.93
C GLU A 510 -25.40 1.68 -1.24
N HIS A 511 -24.37 1.28 -1.98
CA HIS A 511 -23.34 0.33 -1.56
C HIS A 511 -21.99 1.00 -1.34
N TYR A 512 -22.00 2.16 -0.69
CA TYR A 512 -20.77 2.82 -0.30
C TYR A 512 -20.03 2.01 0.77
N LEU A 513 -18.90 1.41 0.38
CA LEU A 513 -18.11 0.48 1.19
C LEU A 513 -17.89 0.97 2.64
N TRP A 514 -17.55 2.25 2.80
CA TRP A 514 -17.19 2.78 4.11
C TRP A 514 -18.39 2.99 5.03
N ASN A 515 -19.62 3.12 4.48
CA ASN A 515 -20.82 3.15 5.32
C ASN A 515 -20.99 1.83 6.07
N TYR A 516 -20.64 0.68 5.47
CA TYR A 516 -20.68 -0.60 6.21
C TYR A 516 -19.68 -0.63 7.38
N VAL A 517 -18.47 -0.10 7.18
CA VAL A 517 -17.47 0.02 8.26
C VAL A 517 -17.98 0.97 9.36
N TYR A 518 -18.56 2.11 8.98
CA TYR A 518 -19.08 3.09 9.92
C TYR A 518 -20.29 2.56 10.68
N PHE A 519 -21.18 1.82 10.01
CA PHE A 519 -22.34 1.19 10.63
C PHE A 519 -21.93 0.15 11.67
N LEU A 520 -20.94 -0.69 11.37
CA LEU A 520 -20.40 -1.67 12.32
C LEU A 520 -19.79 -1.00 13.56
N ILE A 521 -19.11 0.13 13.39
CA ILE A 521 -18.56 0.92 14.51
C ILE A 521 -19.68 1.61 15.29
N TYR A 522 -20.68 2.18 14.60
CA TYR A 522 -21.87 2.77 15.23
C TYR A 522 -22.61 1.75 16.10
N LEU A 523 -22.85 0.54 15.57
CA LEU A 523 -23.48 -0.55 16.32
C LEU A 523 -22.62 -0.99 17.50
N TYR A 524 -21.30 -0.92 17.39
CA TYR A 524 -20.38 -1.26 18.49
C TYR A 524 -20.36 -0.22 19.62
N GLU A 525 -20.51 1.07 19.31
CA GLU A 525 -20.51 2.16 20.29
C GLU A 525 -21.89 2.36 20.95
N LYS A 526 -22.97 2.02 20.24
CA LYS A 526 -24.34 2.14 20.74
C LYS A 526 -24.64 1.09 21.82
N PRO A 527 -25.37 1.44 22.90
CA PRO A 527 -25.76 0.46 23.92
C PRO A 527 -26.81 -0.52 23.38
N GLU A 528 -26.69 -1.79 23.80
CA GLU A 528 -27.56 -2.89 23.33
C GLU A 528 -29.05 -2.68 23.62
N THR A 529 -29.38 -1.92 24.66
CA THR A 529 -30.77 -1.60 25.04
C THR A 529 -31.46 -0.65 24.08
N GLU A 530 -30.72 0.04 23.21
CA GLU A 530 -31.25 1.04 22.27
C GLU A 530 -31.30 0.54 20.82
N TYR A 531 -30.98 -0.73 20.58
CA TYR A 531 -31.01 -1.29 19.25
C TYR A 531 -32.44 -1.36 18.71
N THR A 532 -32.61 -0.96 17.46
CA THR A 532 -33.82 -1.22 16.69
C THR A 532 -33.92 -2.71 16.33
N GLY A 533 -35.06 -3.16 15.80
CA GLY A 533 -35.24 -4.56 15.41
C GLY A 533 -34.23 -5.04 14.35
N THR A 534 -33.89 -4.20 13.37
CA THR A 534 -32.91 -4.55 12.32
C THR A 534 -31.48 -4.51 12.87
N GLU A 535 -31.14 -3.52 13.71
CA GLU A 535 -29.85 -3.46 14.41
C GLU A 535 -29.63 -4.68 15.31
N SER A 536 -30.66 -5.10 16.06
CA SER A 536 -30.61 -6.28 16.92
C SER A 536 -30.39 -7.56 16.12
N TYR A 537 -31.07 -7.70 14.98
CA TYR A 537 -30.88 -8.82 14.06
C TYR A 537 -29.43 -8.90 13.53
N ILE A 538 -28.88 -7.78 13.09
CA ILE A 538 -27.49 -7.73 12.58
C ILE A 538 -26.51 -8.02 13.72
N PHE A 539 -26.72 -7.45 14.90
CA PHE A 539 -25.88 -7.68 16.06
C PHE A 539 -25.81 -9.17 16.43
N GLN A 540 -26.95 -9.85 16.45
CA GLN A 540 -27.02 -11.29 16.71
C GLN A 540 -26.24 -12.08 15.66
N LYS A 541 -26.40 -11.75 14.37
CA LYS A 541 -25.63 -12.37 13.27
C LYS A 541 -24.12 -12.09 13.35
N CYS A 542 -23.72 -10.94 13.89
CA CYS A 542 -22.31 -10.63 14.13
C CYS A 542 -21.72 -11.39 15.33
N GLU A 543 -22.55 -11.84 16.27
CA GLU A 543 -22.11 -12.63 17.43
C GLU A 543 -21.86 -14.10 17.06
N ASP A 544 -22.70 -14.62 16.16
CA ASP A 544 -22.51 -15.91 15.52
C ASP A 544 -21.44 -15.81 14.41
N ASN A 545 -20.16 -15.96 14.76
CA ASN A 545 -19.01 -15.76 13.84
C ASN A 545 -19.11 -16.45 12.46
N ASP A 546 -19.85 -17.55 12.34
CA ASP A 546 -20.04 -18.26 11.08
C ASP A 546 -21.01 -17.52 10.13
N ASP A 547 -21.96 -16.77 10.69
CA ASP A 547 -23.13 -16.18 10.02
C ASP A 547 -23.00 -14.68 9.74
N VAL A 548 -21.86 -14.05 10.05
CA VAL A 548 -21.62 -12.61 9.86
C VAL A 548 -21.84 -12.14 8.42
N THR A 549 -21.71 -13.03 7.44
CA THR A 549 -21.90 -12.69 6.02
C THR A 549 -23.37 -12.62 5.60
N SER A 550 -24.31 -13.15 6.40
CA SER A 550 -25.69 -13.38 5.97
C SER A 550 -26.52 -12.11 5.81
N PHE A 551 -26.17 -11.03 6.51
CA PHE A 551 -26.90 -9.76 6.42
C PHE A 551 -26.41 -8.87 5.27
N PHE A 552 -25.26 -9.18 4.66
CA PHE A 552 -24.79 -8.44 3.50
C PHE A 552 -25.64 -8.78 2.27
N PRO A 553 -25.96 -7.81 1.39
CA PRO A 553 -26.78 -8.03 0.20
C PRO A 553 -25.95 -8.68 -0.93
N ILE A 554 -25.39 -9.86 -0.68
CA ILE A 554 -24.55 -10.56 -1.66
C ILE A 554 -25.41 -11.01 -2.85
N PHE A 555 -24.96 -10.67 -4.06
CA PHE A 555 -25.65 -10.85 -5.35
C PHE A 555 -27.02 -10.17 -5.48
N ARG A 556 -27.34 -9.24 -4.57
CA ARG A 556 -28.64 -8.59 -4.49
C ARG A 556 -28.47 -7.08 -4.42
N SER A 557 -29.42 -6.35 -4.97
CA SER A 557 -29.50 -4.89 -4.90
C SER A 557 -30.95 -4.51 -5.01
N LYS A 558 -31.40 -3.62 -4.11
CA LYS A 558 -32.79 -3.18 -4.07
C LYS A 558 -33.23 -2.57 -5.41
N THR A 559 -32.43 -1.66 -5.94
CA THR A 559 -32.70 -0.95 -7.21
C THR A 559 -32.76 -1.88 -8.43
N ILE A 560 -31.93 -2.94 -8.46
CA ILE A 560 -31.95 -3.93 -9.53
C ILE A 560 -33.19 -4.84 -9.44
N GLU A 561 -33.57 -5.27 -8.24
CA GLU A 561 -34.76 -6.10 -8.05
C GLU A 561 -36.04 -5.30 -8.36
N GLU A 562 -36.10 -4.04 -7.93
CA GLU A 562 -37.21 -3.14 -8.21
C GLU A 562 -37.44 -2.96 -9.73
N SER A 563 -36.37 -2.78 -10.50
CA SER A 563 -36.44 -2.62 -11.96
C SER A 563 -36.78 -3.93 -12.69
N GLU A 564 -36.23 -5.06 -12.26
CA GLU A 564 -36.57 -6.38 -12.83
C GLU A 564 -38.06 -6.70 -12.66
N GLU A 565 -38.59 -6.46 -11.46
CA GLU A 565 -40.02 -6.65 -11.20
C GLU A 565 -40.90 -5.73 -12.07
N ASN A 566 -40.49 -4.48 -12.30
CA ASN A 566 -41.21 -3.55 -13.20
C ASN A 566 -41.23 -4.05 -14.66
N HIS A 567 -40.11 -4.60 -15.13
CA HIS A 567 -40.01 -5.19 -16.46
C HIS A 567 -40.88 -6.44 -16.64
N HIS A 568 -40.93 -7.32 -15.63
CA HIS A 568 -41.81 -8.49 -15.66
C HIS A 568 -43.30 -8.11 -15.71
N LEU A 569 -43.69 -7.06 -14.98
CA LEU A 569 -45.06 -6.55 -14.99
C LEU A 569 -45.45 -6.00 -16.37
N SER A 570 -44.58 -5.17 -16.99
CA SER A 570 -44.84 -4.63 -18.34
C SER A 570 -44.89 -5.72 -19.43
N ALA A 571 -44.02 -6.74 -19.34
CA ALA A 571 -44.04 -7.87 -20.26
C ALA A 571 -45.28 -8.77 -20.11
N SER A 572 -45.74 -8.99 -18.87
CA SER A 572 -46.94 -9.81 -18.60
C SER A 572 -48.24 -9.15 -19.09
N GLN A 573 -48.29 -7.82 -19.16
CA GLN A 573 -49.44 -7.04 -19.64
C GLN A 573 -49.50 -6.95 -21.18
N GLN A 574 -48.43 -7.32 -21.90
CA GLN A 574 -48.38 -7.33 -23.37
C GLN A 574 -48.67 -8.71 -23.99
N ALA A 575 -48.94 -9.74 -23.18
CA ALA A 575 -49.37 -11.03 -23.71
C ALA A 575 -50.79 -10.92 -24.29
N PRO A 576 -51.02 -11.23 -25.59
CA PRO A 576 -52.34 -11.12 -26.17
C PRO A 576 -53.28 -12.13 -25.49
N PHE A 577 -54.41 -11.62 -25.00
CA PHE A 577 -55.54 -12.38 -24.50
C PHE A 577 -55.95 -13.37 -25.61
N LYS A 578 -55.59 -14.66 -25.46
CA LYS A 578 -56.21 -15.70 -26.28
C LYS A 578 -57.64 -15.86 -25.78
N GLU A 579 -58.57 -15.19 -26.45
CA GLU A 579 -59.99 -15.49 -26.34
C GLU A 579 -60.21 -16.95 -26.73
N ASN A 580 -60.57 -17.76 -25.72
CA ASN A 580 -61.19 -19.06 -25.96
C ASN A 580 -62.66 -18.80 -26.29
N HIS A 581 -63.02 -18.98 -27.56
CA HIS A 581 -64.40 -19.22 -27.99
C HIS A 581 -64.46 -20.47 -28.86
#